data_AF-A0A7Y4WGY7-F1
#
_entry.id   AF-A0A7Y4WGY7-F1
#
_cell.length_a   1.000
_cell.length_b   1.000
_cell.length_c   1.000
_cell.angle_alpha   90.00
_cell.angle_beta   90.00
_cell.angle_gamma   90.00
#
_symmetry.space_group_name_H-M   'P 1'
#
loop_
_entity.id
_entity.type
_entity.pdbx_description
1 polymer ?
#
loop_
_entity_poly.entity_id
_entity_poly.type
_entity_poly.pdbx_seq_one_letter_code
_entity_poly.pdbx_strand_id
1 'polypeptide(L)'
;MGLTGDASRHLLMDPEFWRPRIERLAREPRQLAIFPRPDLSRPGIEVQELRMRAHDGARLRALLSRSVFAGEGLAVNLRACHDLGGVELDFSAVEAGGTDLVFEYPKERRLEDRVLDVLRIAGAACSVEGIECENLAFLTNGSCVQDEFAIVQFLRQDGWLAKPSAEP
;
A
#
# COMPACT_ATOMS: atom_id res chain seq x y z
N MET A 1 -12.48 23.72 18.58
CA MET A 1 -11.65 24.69 17.85
C MET A 1 -11.21 24.03 16.56
N GLY A 2 -11.82 24.41 15.44
CA GLY A 2 -11.52 23.83 14.13
C GLY A 2 -10.26 24.46 13.57
N LEU A 3 -9.26 23.63 13.26
CA LEU A 3 -8.12 24.06 12.47
C LEU A 3 -8.64 24.37 11.07
N THR A 4 -8.48 25.63 10.66
CA THR A 4 -8.74 26.12 9.31
C THR A 4 -7.92 25.30 8.30
N GLY A 5 -8.52 24.97 7.16
CA GLY A 5 -8.01 23.95 6.21
C GLY A 5 -6.56 24.12 5.73
N ASP A 6 -6.01 25.33 5.76
CA ASP A 6 -4.61 25.60 5.38
C ASP A 6 -3.59 25.10 6.40
N ALA A 7 -3.84 25.27 7.71
CA ALA A 7 -2.91 24.84 8.75
C ALA A 7 -2.77 23.30 8.78
N SER A 8 -3.89 22.60 8.54
CA SER A 8 -3.92 21.14 8.43
C SER A 8 -3.14 20.65 7.20
N ARG A 9 -3.23 21.35 6.06
CA ARG A 9 -2.51 20.99 4.84
C ARG A 9 -1.00 21.18 4.97
N HIS A 10 -0.56 22.26 5.62
CA HIS A 10 0.86 22.48 5.90
C HIS A 10 1.44 21.41 6.81
N LEU A 11 0.72 20.98 7.84
CA LEU A 11 1.13 19.89 8.72
C LEU A 11 1.26 18.54 8.00
N LEU A 12 0.36 18.24 7.05
CA LEU A 12 0.39 16.99 6.29
C LEU A 12 1.56 16.91 5.30
N MET A 13 2.19 18.03 4.96
CA MET A 13 3.39 18.10 4.13
C MET A 13 4.65 18.37 4.97
N ASP A 14 4.55 18.39 6.29
CA ASP A 14 5.68 18.52 7.20
C ASP A 14 6.19 17.11 7.58
N PRO A 15 7.43 16.73 7.20
CA PRO A 15 7.97 15.43 7.56
C PRO A 15 8.06 15.18 9.08
N GLU A 16 8.26 16.23 9.88
CA GLU A 16 8.34 16.09 11.35
C GLU A 16 6.99 15.68 11.96
N PHE A 17 5.88 16.01 11.30
CA PHE A 17 4.55 15.54 11.70
C PHE A 17 4.42 14.01 11.55
N TRP A 18 5.05 13.45 10.52
CA TRP A 18 4.97 12.02 10.18
C TRP A 18 6.01 11.16 10.90
N ARG A 19 7.20 11.70 11.21
CA ARG A 19 8.29 11.01 11.90
C ARG A 19 7.83 10.11 13.06
N PRO A 20 7.19 10.63 14.12
CA PRO A 20 6.79 9.80 15.27
C PRO A 20 5.74 8.73 14.90
N ARG A 21 4.91 9.01 13.89
CA ARG A 21 3.87 8.07 13.42
C ARG A 21 4.50 6.91 12.63
N ILE A 22 5.45 7.20 11.76
CA ILE A 22 6.18 6.20 10.96
C ILE A 22 7.06 5.34 11.88
N GLU A 23 7.76 5.95 12.85
CA GLU A 23 8.57 5.21 13.83
C GLU A 23 7.72 4.24 14.65
N ARG A 24 6.53 4.68 15.10
CA ARG A 24 5.58 3.79 15.77
C ARG A 24 5.11 2.67 14.84
N LEU A 25 4.78 3.00 13.59
CA LEU A 25 4.35 2.03 12.58
C LEU A 25 5.41 0.93 12.37
N ALA A 26 6.70 1.31 12.35
CA ALA A 26 7.81 0.38 12.15
C ALA A 26 8.00 -0.60 13.32
N ARG A 27 7.69 -0.18 14.55
CA ARG A 27 7.81 -1.04 15.76
C ARG A 27 6.67 -2.04 15.91
N GLU A 28 5.51 -1.75 15.33
CA GLU A 28 4.33 -2.59 15.47
C GLU A 28 4.30 -3.71 14.42
N PRO A 29 4.21 -5.00 14.80
CA PRO A 29 4.14 -6.10 13.84
C PRO A 29 2.88 -6.00 12.97
N ARG A 30 3.04 -6.20 11.66
CA ARG A 30 1.95 -6.06 10.67
C ARG A 30 0.82 -7.10 10.82
N GLN A 31 1.08 -8.21 11.50
CA GLN A 31 0.15 -9.36 11.60
C GLN A 31 -0.35 -9.79 10.21
N LEU A 32 0.58 -9.89 9.25
CA LEU A 32 0.29 -10.25 7.86
C LEU A 32 -0.07 -11.72 7.75
N ALA A 33 -1.20 -12.02 7.11
CA ALA A 33 -1.62 -13.34 6.68
C ALA A 33 -1.91 -13.31 5.17
N ILE A 34 -1.51 -14.36 4.47
CA ILE A 34 -1.60 -14.47 3.01
C ILE A 34 -2.49 -15.67 2.69
N PHE A 35 -3.52 -15.46 1.87
CA PHE A 35 -4.48 -16.50 1.48
C PHE A 35 -4.51 -16.62 -0.04
N PRO A 36 -4.36 -17.82 -0.64
CA PRO A 36 -4.56 -17.98 -2.07
C PRO A 36 -6.02 -17.72 -2.44
N ARG A 37 -6.25 -17.09 -3.60
CA ARG A 37 -7.58 -16.83 -4.19
C ARG A 37 -7.71 -17.57 -5.53
N PRO A 38 -7.87 -18.90 -5.52
CA PRO A 38 -7.98 -19.69 -6.74
C PRO A 38 -9.22 -19.32 -7.56
N ASP A 39 -10.25 -18.75 -6.92
CA ASP A 39 -11.46 -18.22 -7.55
C ASP A 39 -11.20 -16.98 -8.42
N LEU A 40 -10.12 -16.24 -8.15
CA LEU A 40 -9.70 -15.07 -8.92
C LEU A 40 -8.48 -15.35 -9.82
N SER A 41 -7.83 -16.49 -9.63
CA SER A 41 -6.61 -16.87 -10.35
C SER A 41 -6.92 -17.36 -11.77
N ARG A 42 -5.92 -17.30 -12.66
CA ARG A 42 -6.01 -17.73 -14.06
C ARG A 42 -4.74 -18.53 -14.44
N PRO A 43 -4.75 -19.31 -15.53
CA PRO A 43 -3.54 -19.97 -16.00
C PRO A 43 -2.40 -18.96 -16.16
N GLY A 44 -1.29 -19.18 -15.44
CA GLY A 44 -0.13 -18.29 -15.47
C GLY A 44 -0.17 -17.10 -14.50
N ILE A 45 -1.29 -16.86 -13.81
CA ILE A 45 -1.47 -15.73 -12.89
C ILE A 45 -2.02 -16.22 -11.56
N GLU A 46 -1.26 -15.96 -10.49
CA GLU A 46 -1.68 -16.23 -9.12
C GLU A 46 -2.27 -14.98 -8.48
N VAL A 47 -3.38 -15.16 -7.77
CA VAL A 47 -3.98 -14.11 -6.94
C VAL A 47 -3.94 -14.53 -5.47
N GLN A 48 -3.49 -13.62 -4.62
CA GLN A 48 -3.41 -13.78 -3.17
C GLN A 48 -4.16 -12.64 -2.47
N GLU A 49 -4.88 -12.97 -1.40
CA GLU A 49 -5.44 -11.99 -0.47
C GLU A 49 -4.49 -11.78 0.70
N LEU A 50 -4.01 -10.55 0.84
CA LEU A 50 -3.25 -10.08 1.99
C LEU A 50 -4.24 -9.55 3.03
N ARG A 51 -4.15 -10.06 4.26
CA ARG A 51 -4.90 -9.56 5.42
C ARG A 51 -3.92 -9.13 6.48
N MET A 52 -4.09 -7.92 7.01
CA MET A 52 -3.18 -7.39 8.03
C MET A 52 -3.89 -6.40 8.95
N ARG A 53 -3.19 -5.96 10.01
CA ARG A 53 -3.65 -4.88 10.87
C ARG A 53 -2.96 -3.57 10.55
N ALA A 54 -3.76 -2.52 10.46
CA ALA A 54 -3.31 -1.15 10.53
C ALA A 54 -2.77 -0.80 11.92
N HIS A 55 -2.21 0.41 12.04
CA HIS A 55 -1.63 0.94 13.28
C HIS A 55 -2.64 1.15 14.42
N ASP A 56 -3.92 1.32 14.08
CA ASP A 56 -5.03 1.48 15.02
C ASP A 56 -5.78 0.16 15.28
N GLY A 57 -5.27 -0.95 14.74
CA GLY A 57 -5.90 -2.26 14.83
C GLY A 57 -7.01 -2.52 13.81
N ALA A 58 -7.33 -1.56 12.94
CA ALA A 58 -8.27 -1.79 11.84
C ALA A 58 -7.77 -2.89 10.91
N ARG A 59 -8.71 -3.63 10.31
CA ARG A 59 -8.39 -4.71 9.37
C ARG A 59 -8.17 -4.12 7.99
N LEU A 60 -7.00 -4.37 7.42
CA LEU A 60 -6.70 -4.04 6.04
C LEU A 60 -6.73 -5.31 5.19
N ARG A 61 -7.21 -5.16 3.96
CA ARG A 61 -7.31 -6.23 2.97
C ARG A 61 -6.75 -5.73 1.64
N ALA A 62 -6.00 -6.59 0.96
CA ALA A 62 -5.55 -6.34 -0.39
C ALA A 62 -5.58 -7.62 -1.22
N LEU A 63 -5.72 -7.46 -2.53
CA LEU A 63 -5.50 -8.49 -3.53
C LEU A 63 -4.19 -8.18 -4.25
N LEU A 64 -3.31 -9.17 -4.28
CA LEU A 64 -2.04 -9.16 -4.98
C LEU A 64 -2.16 -10.15 -6.13
N SER A 65 -1.95 -9.70 -7.35
CA SER A 65 -1.96 -10.54 -8.55
C SER A 65 -0.61 -10.45 -9.26
N ARG A 66 -0.03 -11.61 -9.56
CA ARG A 66 1.31 -11.72 -10.14
C ARG A 66 1.41 -12.88 -11.11
N SER A 67 2.32 -12.77 -12.06
CA SER A 67 2.61 -13.86 -13.00
C SER A 67 3.46 -14.93 -12.33
N VAL A 68 3.13 -16.20 -12.55
CA VAL A 68 3.96 -17.34 -12.06
C VAL A 68 5.25 -17.52 -12.87
N PHE A 69 5.32 -16.87 -14.04
CA PHE A 69 6.45 -16.96 -14.95
C PHE A 69 7.38 -15.75 -14.87
N ALA A 70 6.90 -14.63 -14.31
CA ALA A 70 7.73 -13.47 -14.07
C ALA A 70 8.68 -13.77 -12.89
N GLY A 71 9.95 -13.36 -13.02
CA GLY A 71 10.84 -13.32 -11.87
C GLY A 71 10.33 -12.29 -10.85
N GLU A 72 10.59 -12.55 -9.58
CA GLU A 72 10.42 -11.54 -8.51
C GLU A 72 11.14 -10.23 -8.92
N GLY A 73 10.58 -9.06 -8.63
CA GLY A 73 11.37 -7.82 -8.72
C GLY A 73 11.01 -6.77 -9.77
N LEU A 74 10.05 -6.97 -10.68
CA LEU A 74 9.88 -6.06 -11.83
C LEU A 74 9.22 -4.72 -11.47
N ALA A 75 7.97 -4.73 -11.01
CA ALA A 75 7.25 -3.54 -10.52
C ALA A 75 5.95 -3.93 -9.83
N VAL A 76 5.58 -3.24 -8.75
CA VAL A 76 4.25 -3.39 -8.10
C VAL A 76 3.43 -2.13 -8.34
N ASN A 77 2.29 -2.29 -9.00
CA ASN A 77 1.31 -1.24 -9.20
C ASN A 77 0.30 -1.28 -8.05
N LEU A 78 0.34 -0.28 -7.17
CA LEU A 78 -0.56 -0.16 -6.03
C LEU A 78 -1.75 0.75 -6.39
N ARG A 79 -2.95 0.21 -6.23
CA ARG A 79 -4.24 0.89 -6.37
C ARG A 79 -5.05 0.73 -5.09
N ALA A 80 -5.97 1.66 -4.85
CA ALA A 80 -6.98 1.46 -3.80
C ALA A 80 -8.40 1.43 -4.36
N CYS A 81 -9.30 0.82 -3.61
CA CYS A 81 -10.72 0.73 -3.90
C CYS A 81 -11.55 0.81 -2.61
N HIS A 82 -12.86 1.01 -2.77
CA HIS A 82 -13.82 0.96 -1.64
C HIS A 82 -14.43 -0.42 -1.42
N ASP A 83 -14.37 -1.30 -2.42
CA ASP A 83 -14.90 -2.65 -2.35
C ASP A 83 -14.04 -3.59 -3.19
N LEU A 84 -13.42 -4.58 -2.53
CA LEU A 84 -12.63 -5.62 -3.21
C LEU A 84 -13.50 -6.68 -3.90
N GLY A 85 -14.77 -6.81 -3.52
CA GLY A 85 -15.67 -7.81 -4.10
C GLY A 85 -16.02 -7.52 -5.57
N GLY A 86 -16.00 -6.25 -5.97
CA GLY A 86 -16.31 -5.81 -7.33
C GLY A 86 -15.10 -5.30 -8.11
N VAL A 87 -13.87 -5.49 -7.62
CA VAL A 87 -12.69 -4.92 -8.28
C VAL A 87 -12.22 -5.77 -9.46
N GLU A 88 -11.92 -5.11 -10.57
CA GLU A 88 -11.22 -5.73 -11.69
C GLU A 88 -9.70 -5.62 -11.50
N LEU A 89 -9.05 -6.79 -11.50
CA LEU A 89 -7.58 -6.92 -11.47
C LEU A 89 -7.02 -6.65 -12.87
N ASP A 90 -5.89 -5.95 -12.94
CA ASP A 90 -5.23 -5.62 -14.20
C ASP A 90 -4.34 -6.77 -14.68
N PHE A 91 -4.97 -7.83 -15.20
CA PHE A 91 -4.24 -8.98 -15.70
C PHE A 91 -3.33 -8.66 -16.89
N SER A 92 -3.67 -7.64 -17.69
CA SER A 92 -2.82 -7.21 -18.80
C SER A 92 -1.47 -6.69 -18.30
N ALA A 93 -1.47 -5.90 -17.23
CA ALA A 93 -0.24 -5.46 -16.58
C ALA A 93 0.55 -6.63 -15.96
N VAL A 94 -0.15 -7.62 -15.41
CA VAL A 94 0.47 -8.82 -14.83
C VAL A 94 1.11 -9.73 -15.89
N GLU A 95 0.45 -9.91 -17.03
CA GLU A 95 0.98 -10.66 -18.18
C GLU A 95 2.23 -9.99 -18.77
N ALA A 96 2.33 -8.67 -18.68
CA ALA A 96 3.54 -7.92 -19.04
C ALA A 96 4.70 -8.06 -18.04
N GLY A 97 4.52 -8.86 -16.98
CA GLY A 97 5.52 -9.11 -15.94
C GLY A 97 5.42 -8.20 -14.72
N GLY A 98 4.39 -7.36 -14.64
CA GLY A 98 4.11 -6.56 -13.44
C GLY A 98 3.37 -7.34 -12.36
N THR A 99 3.19 -6.69 -11.21
CA THR A 99 2.34 -7.15 -10.13
C THR A 99 1.27 -6.08 -9.89
N ASP A 100 -0.03 -6.45 -9.91
CA ASP A 100 -1.13 -5.54 -9.59
C ASP A 100 -1.60 -5.81 -8.16
N LEU A 101 -1.54 -4.75 -7.35
CA LEU A 101 -1.91 -4.75 -5.94
C LEU A 101 -3.06 -3.77 -5.73
N VAL A 102 -4.20 -4.28 -5.28
CA VAL A 102 -5.37 -3.46 -4.96
C VAL A 102 -5.71 -3.62 -3.50
N PHE A 103 -5.82 -2.54 -2.73
CA PHE A 103 -6.28 -2.61 -1.34
C PHE A 103 -7.59 -1.88 -1.08
N GLU A 104 -8.32 -2.36 -0.07
CA GLU A 104 -9.60 -1.82 0.37
C GLU A 104 -9.38 -0.74 1.44
N TYR A 105 -9.94 0.46 1.22
CA TYR A 105 -10.01 1.45 2.29
C TYR A 105 -11.05 1.06 3.33
N PRO A 106 -10.72 1.08 4.63
CA PRO A 106 -11.75 1.09 5.66
C PRO A 106 -12.63 2.34 5.50
N LYS A 107 -13.94 2.17 5.67
CA LYS A 107 -14.91 3.28 5.56
C LYS A 107 -14.61 4.38 6.57
N GLU A 108 -14.88 5.63 6.19
CA GLU A 108 -14.83 6.80 7.07
C GLU A 108 -13.46 7.05 7.76
N ARG A 109 -12.38 6.72 7.05
CA ARG A 109 -11.01 6.84 7.57
C ARG A 109 -10.41 8.22 7.30
N ARG A 110 -9.76 8.83 8.30
CA ARG A 110 -9.09 10.14 8.16
C ARG A 110 -7.88 10.00 7.22
N LEU A 111 -7.50 11.10 6.57
CA LEU A 111 -6.37 11.11 5.64
C LEU A 111 -5.07 10.65 6.31
N GLU A 112 -4.82 11.07 7.56
CA GLU A 112 -3.67 10.59 8.35
C GLU A 112 -3.60 9.07 8.45
N ASP A 113 -4.72 8.45 8.80
CA ASP A 113 -4.81 7.01 8.97
C ASP A 113 -4.71 6.29 7.62
N ARG A 114 -5.24 6.88 6.54
CA ARG A 114 -5.11 6.35 5.18
C ARG A 114 -3.65 6.37 4.71
N VAL A 115 -2.90 7.45 4.95
CA VAL A 115 -1.45 7.50 4.65
C VAL A 115 -0.72 6.36 5.36
N LEU A 116 -0.98 6.15 6.66
CA LEU A 116 -0.35 5.08 7.42
C LEU A 116 -0.75 3.68 6.92
N ASP A 117 -1.99 3.50 6.45
CA ASP A 117 -2.42 2.25 5.83
C ASP A 117 -1.68 1.98 4.53
N VAL A 118 -1.54 2.99 3.67
CA VAL A 118 -0.80 2.89 2.41
C VAL A 118 0.64 2.47 2.69
N LEU A 119 1.29 3.08 3.69
CA LEU A 119 2.64 2.67 4.12
C LEU A 119 2.69 1.22 4.60
N ARG A 120 1.67 0.79 5.36
CA ARG A 120 1.56 -0.59 5.86
C ARG A 120 1.43 -1.60 4.70
N ILE A 121 0.55 -1.30 3.75
CA ILE A 121 0.26 -2.12 2.57
C ILE A 121 1.47 -2.18 1.63
N ALA A 122 2.08 -1.02 1.35
CA ALA A 122 3.27 -0.93 0.53
C ALA A 122 4.41 -1.77 1.13
N GLY A 123 4.68 -1.63 2.43
CA GLY A 123 5.69 -2.43 3.11
C GLY A 123 5.38 -3.92 3.05
N ALA A 124 4.11 -4.33 3.24
CA ALA A 124 3.70 -5.72 3.14
C ALA A 124 3.90 -6.28 1.72
N ALA A 125 3.49 -5.56 0.69
CA ALA A 125 3.69 -5.97 -0.69
C ALA A 125 5.17 -6.12 -1.05
N CYS A 126 6.01 -5.17 -0.63
CA CYS A 126 7.45 -5.24 -0.83
C CYS A 126 8.08 -6.46 -0.14
N SER A 127 7.60 -6.81 1.06
CA SER A 127 8.06 -8.02 1.77
C SER A 127 7.59 -9.32 1.09
N VAL A 128 6.41 -9.34 0.48
CA VAL A 128 5.87 -10.52 -0.21
C VAL A 128 6.51 -10.74 -1.58
N GLU A 129 6.73 -9.65 -2.32
CA GLU A 129 7.29 -9.69 -3.68
C GLU A 129 8.82 -9.61 -3.71
N GLY A 130 9.48 -9.49 -2.55
CA GLY A 130 10.94 -9.40 -2.47
C GLY A 130 11.52 -8.14 -3.13
N ILE A 131 10.74 -7.06 -3.22
CA ILE A 131 11.13 -5.82 -3.90
C ILE A 131 11.45 -4.69 -2.94
N GLU A 132 12.22 -3.72 -3.40
CA GLU A 132 12.39 -2.44 -2.70
C GLU A 132 11.15 -1.55 -2.91
N CYS A 133 10.78 -0.76 -1.90
CA CYS A 133 9.63 0.17 -1.94
C CYS A 133 9.72 1.24 -3.05
N GLU A 134 10.90 1.42 -3.64
CA GLU A 134 11.15 2.31 -4.78
C GLU A 134 10.50 1.80 -6.06
N ASN A 135 10.41 0.47 -6.22
CA ASN A 135 9.81 -0.21 -7.38
C ASN A 135 8.28 -0.33 -7.28
N LEU A 136 7.69 0.35 -6.29
CA LEU A 136 6.25 0.44 -6.11
C LEU A 136 5.73 1.73 -6.77
N ALA A 137 4.84 1.57 -7.74
CA ALA A 137 4.15 2.65 -8.41
C ALA A 137 2.75 2.85 -7.82
N PHE A 138 2.42 4.09 -7.45
CA PHE A 138 1.09 4.44 -6.97
C PHE A 138 0.23 4.85 -8.18
N LEU A 139 -0.76 4.03 -8.51
CA LEU A 139 -1.64 4.30 -9.65
C LEU A 139 -2.92 4.99 -9.17
N THR A 140 -3.17 6.18 -9.72
CA THR A 140 -4.43 6.89 -9.51
C THR A 140 -5.47 6.39 -10.49
N ASN A 141 -6.48 5.69 -9.99
CA ASN A 141 -7.69 5.36 -10.71
C ASN A 141 -8.66 6.55 -10.65
N GLY A 142 -9.23 6.94 -11.80
CA GLY A 142 -9.98 8.19 -12.01
C GLY A 142 -11.23 8.45 -11.14
N SER A 143 -11.52 7.58 -10.18
CA SER A 143 -12.54 7.77 -9.14
C SER A 143 -11.99 8.31 -7.82
N CYS A 144 -10.68 8.35 -7.61
CA CYS A 144 -10.07 8.78 -6.35
C CYS A 144 -8.72 9.46 -6.62
N VAL A 145 -8.67 10.79 -6.55
CA VAL A 145 -7.40 11.49 -6.34
C VAL A 145 -7.02 11.22 -4.88
N GLN A 146 -6.10 10.30 -4.69
CA GLN A 146 -5.72 9.81 -3.37
C GLN A 146 -4.61 10.71 -2.82
N ASP A 147 -5.01 11.77 -2.09
CA ASP A 147 -4.07 12.65 -1.38
C ASP A 147 -3.05 11.84 -0.57
N GLU A 148 -3.45 10.69 -0.02
CA GLU A 148 -2.54 9.78 0.67
C GLU A 148 -1.42 9.22 -0.20
N PHE A 149 -1.65 8.91 -1.48
CA PHE A 149 -0.59 8.45 -2.38
C PHE A 149 0.40 9.58 -2.67
N ALA A 150 -0.10 10.80 -2.87
CA ALA A 150 0.76 11.97 -3.06
C ALA A 150 1.62 12.24 -1.82
N ILE A 151 1.03 12.15 -0.62
CA ILE A 151 1.76 12.30 0.65
C ILE A 151 2.79 11.19 0.84
N VAL A 152 2.42 9.93 0.58
CA VAL A 152 3.39 8.81 0.67
C VAL A 152 4.52 8.96 -0.33
N GLN A 153 4.23 9.40 -1.56
CA GLN A 153 5.25 9.65 -2.56
C GLN A 153 6.19 10.79 -2.15
N PHE A 154 5.66 11.86 -1.56
CA PHE A 154 6.44 12.96 -0.98
C PHE A 154 7.35 12.46 0.15
N LEU A 155 6.80 11.69 1.11
CA LEU A 155 7.58 11.09 2.20
C LEU A 155 8.67 10.13 1.70
N ARG A 156 8.42 9.43 0.59
CA ARG A 156 9.42 8.58 -0.08
C ARG A 156 10.59 9.40 -0.63
N GLN A 157 10.27 10.49 -1.33
CA GLN A 157 11.27 11.37 -1.96
C GLN A 157 12.18 12.04 -0.92
N ASP A 158 11.63 12.37 0.25
CA ASP A 158 12.39 12.93 1.37
C ASP A 158 13.20 11.88 2.17
N GLY A 159 13.20 10.61 1.75
CA GLY A 159 14.04 9.54 2.32
C GLY A 159 13.49 8.87 3.58
N TRP A 160 12.25 9.15 3.97
CA TRP A 160 11.65 8.62 5.21
C TRP A 160 11.13 7.19 5.11
N LEU A 161 11.14 6.64 3.89
CA LEU A 161 10.76 5.25 3.60
C LEU A 161 11.97 4.39 3.21
N ALA A 162 13.19 4.93 3.28
CA ALA A 162 14.40 4.15 3.07
C ALA A 162 14.59 3.14 4.21
N LYS A 163 14.92 1.91 3.80
CA LYS A 163 15.06 0.64 4.54
C LYS A 163 15.09 0.75 6.08
N PRO A 164 14.30 -0.06 6.83
CA PRO A 164 14.65 -0.32 8.22
C PRO A 164 16.08 -0.85 8.22
N SER A 165 16.95 -0.17 8.97
CA SER A 165 18.28 -0.66 9.30
C SER A 165 18.12 -2.11 9.72
N ALA A 166 18.70 -3.05 8.95
CA ALA A 166 18.92 -4.38 9.48
C ALA A 166 19.81 -4.17 10.71
N GLU A 167 19.26 -4.31 11.92
CA GLU A 167 20.09 -4.36 13.11
C GLU A 167 21.01 -5.59 13.01
N PRO A 168 22.28 -5.46 13.45
CA PRO A 168 23.31 -6.48 13.33
C PRO A 168 23.05 -7.75 14.15
#